data_AF-A0A151IDQ0-F1
#
_entry.id   AF-A0A151IDQ0-F1
#
_cell.length_a   1.000
_cell.length_b   1.000
_cell.length_c   1.000
_cell.angle_alpha   90.00
_cell.angle_beta   90.00
_cell.angle_gamma   90.00
#
_symmetry.space_group_name_H-M   'P 1'
#
loop_
_entity.id
_entity.type
_entity.pdbx_description
1 polymer ?
#
loop_
_entity_poly.entity_id
_entity_poly.type
_entity_poly.pdbx_seq_one_letter_code
_entity_poly.pdbx_strand_id
1 'polypeptide(L)'
;IEFKVLALVTLHGDFDATIECIPPLIVDFVCITKLVNLICNIEKIKILLIHIQRDWQSWVIESEFKILHRFAESGRSITIAYAGGMYAFGSLFPFLAISPKIISKNITSEYSTRPVGFPYHVEYYIDLEKYYYPILIHNYLATAIRLTTLVATDTFVTILVQHCCALFSVVRYITYN
;
A
#
# COMPACT_ATOMS: atom_id res chain seq x y z
N ILE A 1 6.30 12.37 -6.85
CA ILE A 1 7.76 12.14 -6.68
C ILE A 1 8.50 13.44 -7.01
N GLU A 2 8.27 14.06 -8.17
CA GLU A 2 8.91 15.34 -8.54
C GLU A 2 8.80 16.42 -7.45
N PHE A 3 7.59 16.71 -6.95
CA PHE A 3 7.37 17.69 -5.86
C PHE A 3 8.04 17.35 -4.52
N LYS A 4 8.36 16.07 -4.25
CA LYS A 4 9.02 15.64 -3.00
C LYS A 4 10.54 15.57 -3.14
N VAL A 5 11.04 15.18 -4.32
CA VAL A 5 12.48 15.19 -4.64
C VAL A 5 12.97 16.64 -4.70
N LEU A 6 12.15 17.54 -5.24
CA LEU A 6 12.46 18.97 -5.24
C LEU A 6 12.52 19.56 -3.83
N ALA A 7 11.54 19.21 -2.98
CA ALA A 7 11.53 19.57 -1.56
C ALA A 7 12.79 19.10 -0.80
N LEU A 8 13.33 17.92 -1.14
CA LEU A 8 14.58 17.42 -0.58
C LEU A 8 15.81 18.26 -1.03
N VAL A 9 15.76 18.82 -2.23
CA VAL A 9 16.82 19.67 -2.80
C VAL A 9 16.77 21.09 -2.24
N THR A 10 15.57 21.63 -2.01
CA THR A 10 15.36 22.97 -1.42
C THR A 10 15.55 23.01 0.10
N LEU A 11 15.21 21.93 0.83
CA LEU A 11 15.43 21.83 2.29
C LEU A 11 16.78 21.23 2.69
N HIS A 12 17.74 21.08 1.78
CA HIS A 12 19.06 20.49 2.05
C HIS A 12 19.83 21.16 3.22
N GLY A 13 19.48 22.40 3.59
CA GLY A 13 20.06 23.13 4.72
C GLY A 13 19.39 22.88 6.08
N ASP A 14 18.23 22.23 6.13
CA ASP A 14 17.48 21.90 7.33
C ASP A 14 17.47 20.37 7.54
N PHE A 15 18.32 19.91 8.46
CA PHE A 15 18.50 18.48 8.74
C PHE A 15 17.21 17.82 9.25
N ASP A 16 16.43 18.50 10.08
CA ASP A 16 15.21 17.93 10.68
C ASP A 16 14.15 17.71 9.61
N ALA A 17 13.98 18.68 8.72
CA ALA A 17 13.00 18.58 7.64
C ALA A 17 13.44 17.61 6.52
N THR A 18 14.74 17.46 6.30
CA THR A 18 15.29 16.44 5.38
C THR A 18 14.99 15.03 5.90
N ILE A 19 15.17 14.78 7.20
CA ILE A 19 14.88 13.48 7.83
C ILE A 19 13.38 13.15 7.74
N GLU A 20 12.49 14.12 7.90
CA GLU A 20 11.03 13.92 7.78
C GLU A 20 10.61 13.51 6.35
N CYS A 21 11.36 13.92 5.32
CA CYS A 21 11.05 13.63 3.92
C CYS A 21 11.52 12.24 3.42
N ILE A 22 12.49 11.62 4.10
CA ILE A 22 13.10 10.35 3.68
C ILE A 22 12.09 9.17 3.70
N PRO A 23 11.34 8.91 4.79
CA PRO A 23 10.45 7.75 4.85
C PRO A 23 9.37 7.76 3.76
N PRO A 24 8.67 8.88 3.48
CA PRO A 24 7.76 8.98 2.35
C PRO A 24 8.44 8.67 1.01
N LEU A 25 9.67 9.14 0.76
CA LEU A 25 10.39 8.86 -0.49
C LEU A 25 10.72 7.37 -0.66
N ILE A 26 11.09 6.69 0.42
CA ILE A 26 11.34 5.24 0.39
C ILE A 26 10.07 4.48 0.05
N VAL A 27 8.95 4.80 0.71
CA VAL A 27 7.64 4.19 0.41
C VAL A 27 7.26 4.44 -1.05
N ASP A 28 7.51 5.66 -1.53
CA ASP A 28 7.25 6.03 -2.91
C ASP A 28 8.03 5.15 -3.90
N PHE A 29 9.33 4.97 -3.67
CA PHE A 29 10.21 4.13 -4.49
C PHE A 29 9.80 2.66 -4.46
N VAL A 30 9.46 2.11 -3.30
CA VAL A 30 8.98 0.73 -3.16
C VAL A 30 7.68 0.53 -3.92
N CYS A 31 6.75 1.48 -3.84
CA CYS A 31 5.47 1.43 -4.56
C CYS A 31 5.68 1.41 -6.08
N ILE A 32 6.56 2.28 -6.60
CA ILE A 32 6.90 2.31 -8.03
C ILE A 32 7.53 0.99 -8.46
N THR A 33 8.50 0.49 -7.70
CA THR A 33 9.20 -0.77 -8.02
C THR A 33 8.22 -1.93 -8.10
N LYS A 34 7.28 -2.02 -7.14
CA LYS A 34 6.21 -3.02 -7.13
C LYS A 34 5.27 -2.88 -8.33
N LEU A 35 4.85 -1.66 -8.66
CA LEU A 35 3.99 -1.39 -9.82
C LEU A 35 4.68 -1.75 -11.15
N VAL A 36 5.92 -1.34 -11.33
CA VAL A 36 6.70 -1.67 -12.53
C VAL A 36 6.87 -3.18 -12.63
N ASN A 37 7.18 -3.86 -11.53
CA ASN A 37 7.29 -5.32 -11.51
C ASN A 37 5.97 -6.01 -11.91
N LEU A 38 4.84 -5.51 -11.41
CA LEU A 38 3.50 -6.01 -11.77
C LEU A 38 3.23 -5.84 -13.27
N ILE A 39 3.52 -4.66 -13.81
CA ILE A 39 3.29 -4.33 -15.22
C ILE A 39 4.20 -5.19 -16.12
N CYS A 40 5.50 -5.26 -15.81
CA CYS A 40 6.46 -6.05 -16.58
C CYS A 40 6.14 -7.55 -16.58
N ASN A 41 5.52 -8.06 -15.52
CA ASN A 41 5.20 -9.48 -15.38
C ASN A 41 3.70 -9.79 -15.51
N ILE A 42 2.91 -8.88 -16.08
CA ILE A 42 1.44 -9.00 -16.14
C ILE A 42 0.98 -10.28 -16.87
N GLU A 43 1.67 -10.69 -17.93
CA GLU A 43 1.33 -11.92 -18.66
C GLU A 43 1.59 -13.17 -17.81
N LYS A 44 2.68 -13.18 -17.02
CA LYS A 44 2.95 -14.27 -16.08
C LYS A 44 1.91 -14.32 -14.97
N ILE A 45 1.49 -13.16 -14.47
CA ILE A 45 0.44 -13.04 -13.46
C ILE A 45 -0.89 -13.58 -13.98
N LYS A 46 -1.28 -13.26 -15.22
CA LYS A 46 -2.48 -13.81 -15.86
C LYS A 46 -2.41 -15.34 -15.94
N ILE A 47 -1.27 -15.89 -16.34
CA ILE A 47 -1.08 -17.35 -16.40
C ILE A 47 -1.22 -17.98 -15.01
N LEU A 48 -0.63 -17.37 -13.97
CA LEU A 48 -0.76 -17.85 -12.59
C LEU A 48 -2.23 -17.84 -12.12
N LEU A 49 -2.97 -16.79 -12.41
CA LEU A 49 -4.40 -16.71 -12.06
C LEU A 49 -5.23 -17.77 -12.79
N ILE A 50 -4.94 -18.03 -14.06
CA ILE A 50 -5.59 -19.10 -14.83
C ILE A 50 -5.28 -20.47 -14.22
N HIS A 51 -4.03 -20.72 -13.80
CA HIS A 51 -3.66 -21.97 -13.13
C HIS A 51 -4.40 -22.13 -11.81
N ILE A 52 -4.44 -21.09 -10.96
CA ILE A 52 -5.22 -21.12 -9.73
C ILE A 52 -6.68 -21.47 -10.03
N GLN A 53 -7.31 -20.79 -11.00
CA GLN A 53 -8.69 -21.07 -11.36
C GLN A 53 -8.90 -22.52 -11.82
N ARG A 54 -7.99 -23.04 -12.66
CA ARG A 54 -8.06 -24.43 -13.15
C ARG A 54 -7.89 -25.43 -12.02
N ASP A 55 -6.94 -25.20 -11.13
CA ASP A 55 -6.75 -26.02 -9.93
C ASP A 55 -8.04 -26.03 -9.14
N TRP A 56 -8.65 -24.87 -8.86
CA TRP A 56 -9.95 -24.72 -8.19
C TRP A 56 -11.13 -25.43 -8.89
N GLN A 57 -11.05 -25.72 -10.18
CA GLN A 57 -12.08 -26.43 -10.94
C GLN A 57 -11.83 -27.94 -11.06
N SER A 58 -10.61 -28.43 -10.83
CA SER A 58 -10.22 -29.81 -11.15
C SER A 58 -10.53 -30.86 -10.06
N TRP A 59 -11.29 -30.53 -9.01
CA TRP A 59 -11.37 -31.39 -7.83
C TRP A 59 -12.37 -32.54 -7.96
N VAL A 60 -11.86 -33.69 -8.38
CA VAL A 60 -12.53 -34.99 -8.28
C VAL A 60 -12.37 -35.60 -6.87
N ILE A 61 -11.38 -35.15 -6.09
CA ILE A 61 -10.97 -35.75 -4.80
C ILE A 61 -11.16 -34.76 -3.64
N GLU A 62 -12.05 -35.11 -2.70
CA GLU A 62 -12.47 -34.25 -1.57
C GLU A 62 -11.33 -33.91 -0.60
N SER A 63 -10.39 -34.84 -0.37
CA SER A 63 -9.29 -34.66 0.58
C SER A 63 -8.28 -33.59 0.13
N GLU A 64 -7.97 -33.54 -1.17
CA GLU A 64 -7.06 -32.54 -1.74
C GLU A 64 -7.70 -31.14 -1.72
N PHE A 65 -8.99 -31.06 -2.05
CA PHE A 65 -9.76 -29.81 -1.98
C PHE A 65 -9.78 -29.25 -0.56
N LYS A 66 -9.93 -30.10 0.45
CA LYS A 66 -9.89 -29.69 1.87
C LYS A 66 -8.56 -29.04 2.26
N ILE A 67 -7.43 -29.54 1.72
CA ILE A 67 -6.11 -28.95 1.95
C ILE A 67 -6.05 -27.56 1.29
N LEU A 68 -6.43 -27.46 0.01
CA LEU A 68 -6.44 -26.20 -0.72
C LEU A 68 -7.30 -25.13 -0.01
N HIS A 69 -8.51 -25.52 0.38
CA HIS A 69 -9.46 -24.65 1.06
C HIS A 69 -8.92 -24.12 2.39
N ARG A 70 -8.23 -24.98 3.17
CA ARG A 70 -7.59 -24.58 4.43
C ARG A 70 -6.53 -23.49 4.24
N PHE A 71 -5.67 -23.64 3.24
CA PHE A 71 -4.66 -22.62 2.92
C PHE A 71 -5.30 -21.34 2.37
N ALA A 72 -6.36 -21.45 1.58
CA ALA A 72 -7.10 -20.30 1.08
C ALA A 72 -7.76 -19.49 2.22
N GLU A 73 -8.40 -20.14 3.19
CA GLU A 73 -8.96 -19.47 4.36
C GLU A 73 -7.87 -18.84 5.25
N SER A 74 -6.71 -19.50 5.39
CA SER A 74 -5.56 -18.90 6.07
C SER A 74 -5.06 -17.65 5.34
N GLY A 75 -4.88 -17.72 4.02
CA GLY A 75 -4.49 -16.60 3.18
C GLY A 75 -5.49 -15.44 3.22
N ARG A 76 -6.79 -15.74 3.27
CA ARG A 76 -7.87 -14.76 3.45
C ARG A 76 -7.76 -14.07 4.80
N SER A 77 -7.57 -14.82 5.88
CA SER A 77 -7.40 -14.24 7.23
C SER A 77 -6.19 -13.32 7.31
N ILE A 78 -5.03 -13.75 6.77
CA ILE A 78 -3.81 -12.94 6.69
C ILE A 78 -4.06 -11.66 5.87
N THR A 79 -4.73 -11.78 4.72
CA THR A 79 -5.06 -10.66 3.84
C THR A 79 -5.95 -9.63 4.55
N ILE A 80 -7.00 -10.08 5.24
CA ILE A 80 -7.93 -9.20 5.98
C ILE A 80 -7.19 -8.50 7.12
N ALA A 81 -6.40 -9.23 7.91
CA ALA A 81 -5.64 -8.66 9.02
C ALA A 81 -4.61 -7.63 8.53
N TYR A 82 -3.86 -7.96 7.47
CA TYR A 82 -2.88 -7.05 6.88
C TYR A 82 -3.54 -5.80 6.28
N ALA A 83 -4.56 -5.96 5.44
CA ALA A 83 -5.26 -4.84 4.83
C ALA A 83 -5.91 -3.95 5.90
N GLY A 84 -6.58 -4.54 6.88
CA GLY A 84 -7.18 -3.82 8.00
C GLY A 84 -6.16 -3.01 8.79
N GLY A 85 -5.02 -3.61 9.14
CA GLY A 85 -3.92 -2.91 9.80
C GLY A 85 -3.38 -1.75 8.95
N MET A 86 -3.08 -2.00 7.68
CA MET A 86 -2.52 -0.98 6.78
C MET A 86 -3.48 0.19 6.56
N TYR A 87 -4.78 -0.05 6.40
CA TYR A 87 -5.77 1.02 6.28
C TYR A 87 -5.98 1.78 7.60
N ALA A 88 -5.97 1.08 8.74
CA ALA A 88 -6.04 1.74 10.04
C ALA A 88 -4.84 2.67 10.24
N PHE A 89 -3.61 2.16 10.14
CA PHE A 89 -2.40 2.97 10.30
C PHE A 89 -2.28 4.08 9.25
N GLY A 90 -2.59 3.77 7.98
CA GLY A 90 -2.50 4.74 6.89
C GLY A 90 -3.52 5.88 6.99
N SER A 91 -4.66 5.65 7.63
CA SER A 91 -5.68 6.71 7.84
C SER A 91 -5.43 7.55 9.09
N LEU A 92 -4.81 6.99 10.15
CA LEU A 92 -4.53 7.68 11.40
C LEU A 92 -3.73 8.98 11.20
N PHE A 93 -2.69 8.96 10.37
CA PHE A 93 -1.86 10.14 10.08
C PHE A 93 -2.67 11.31 9.50
N PRO A 94 -3.41 11.13 8.39
CA PRO A 94 -4.26 12.19 7.85
C PRO A 94 -5.36 12.67 8.81
N PHE A 95 -5.92 11.79 9.65
CA PHE A 95 -6.87 12.17 10.70
C PHE A 95 -6.24 13.05 11.77
N LEU A 96 -5.04 12.71 12.24
CA LEU A 96 -4.28 13.53 13.19
C LEU A 96 -3.91 14.89 12.57
N ALA A 97 -3.49 14.90 11.30
CA ALA A 97 -3.10 16.12 10.61
C ALA A 97 -4.27 17.12 10.46
N ILE A 98 -5.50 16.65 10.22
CA ILE A 98 -6.68 17.52 10.03
C ILE A 98 -7.36 17.91 11.35
N SER A 99 -7.17 17.14 12.42
CA SER A 99 -7.81 17.35 13.72
C SER A 99 -7.66 18.76 14.31
N PRO A 100 -6.50 19.45 14.23
CA PRO A 100 -6.34 20.82 14.73
C PRO A 100 -7.31 21.81 14.09
N LYS A 101 -7.59 21.59 12.80
CA LYS A 101 -8.41 22.47 11.96
C LYS A 101 -9.90 22.26 12.22
N ILE A 102 -10.32 21.02 12.51
CA ILE A 102 -11.71 20.67 12.83
C ILE A 102 -12.10 21.24 14.20
N ILE A 103 -11.19 21.24 15.17
CA ILE A 103 -11.44 21.69 16.55
C ILE A 103 -11.41 23.24 16.66
N SER A 104 -11.36 23.98 15.53
CA SER A 104 -11.32 25.45 15.48
C SER A 104 -10.20 26.07 16.32
N LYS A 105 -9.11 25.33 16.53
CA LYS A 105 -7.93 25.90 17.16
C LYS A 105 -7.10 26.47 16.01
N ASN A 106 -6.93 27.80 15.97
CA ASN A 106 -5.99 28.46 15.06
C ASN A 106 -4.57 28.06 15.47
N ILE A 107 -4.21 26.81 15.21
CA ILE A 107 -2.86 26.30 15.43
C ILE A 107 -2.09 26.67 14.18
N THR A 108 -1.16 27.60 14.30
CA THR A 108 -0.13 27.81 13.28
C THR A 108 0.68 26.53 13.19
N SER A 109 1.03 26.10 11.98
CA SER A 109 1.92 24.95 11.84
C SER A 109 3.22 25.21 12.61
N GLU A 110 3.68 24.22 13.37
CA GLU A 110 4.95 24.27 14.09
C GLU A 110 6.14 24.31 13.11
N TYR A 111 5.92 23.86 11.87
CA TYR A 111 6.89 23.89 10.78
C TYR A 111 6.48 24.95 9.75
N SER A 112 7.36 25.93 9.52
CA SER A 112 7.16 27.03 8.55
C SER A 112 6.91 26.55 7.12
N THR A 113 7.35 25.34 6.79
CA THR A 113 7.29 24.74 5.46
C THR A 113 6.04 23.89 5.23
N ARG A 114 5.30 23.51 6.28
CA ARG A 114 4.18 22.55 6.18
C ARG A 114 2.86 23.25 6.52
N PRO A 115 1.88 23.35 5.61
CA PRO A 115 0.58 23.88 5.97
C PRO A 115 -0.18 22.93 6.91
N VAL A 116 -0.98 23.49 7.82
CA VAL A 116 -1.86 22.73 8.72
C VAL A 116 -2.73 21.75 7.91
N GLY A 117 -2.89 20.51 8.36
CA GLY A 117 -3.67 19.51 7.63
C GLY A 117 -2.88 18.64 6.65
N PHE A 118 -1.68 19.06 6.22
CA PHE A 118 -0.86 18.23 5.34
C PHE A 118 -0.13 17.16 6.16
N PRO A 119 -0.10 15.89 5.71
CA PRO A 119 0.58 14.81 6.43
C PRO A 119 2.11 14.84 6.28
N TYR A 120 2.64 15.48 5.23
CA TYR A 120 4.07 15.65 4.97
C TYR A 120 4.30 16.98 4.23
N HIS A 121 5.53 17.49 4.24
CA HIS A 121 5.90 18.69 3.48
C HIS A 121 5.75 18.45 1.96
N VAL A 122 5.15 19.41 1.26
CA VAL A 122 4.96 19.34 -0.20
C VAL A 122 5.19 20.72 -0.80
N GLU A 123 6.13 20.82 -1.74
CA GLU A 123 6.30 22.01 -2.55
C GLU A 123 5.41 21.90 -3.78
N TYR A 124 4.44 22.80 -3.91
CA TYR A 124 3.70 23.01 -5.15
C TYR A 124 4.15 24.34 -5.75
N TYR A 125 4.46 24.37 -7.05
CA TYR A 125 4.79 25.61 -7.79
C TYR A 125 3.56 26.52 -8.03
N ILE A 126 2.53 26.39 -7.19
CA ILE A 126 1.25 27.08 -7.26
C ILE A 126 0.98 27.65 -5.88
N ASP A 127 0.33 28.81 -5.83
CA ASP A 127 -0.03 29.47 -4.57
C ASP A 127 -0.85 28.53 -3.66
N LEU A 128 -0.18 28.04 -2.62
CA LEU A 128 -0.73 27.07 -1.68
C LEU A 128 -1.87 27.66 -0.84
N GLU A 129 -1.87 28.97 -0.60
CA GLU A 129 -2.93 29.64 0.14
C GLU A 129 -4.20 29.75 -0.71
N LYS A 130 -4.02 30.08 -2.00
CA LYS A 130 -5.14 30.18 -2.96
C LYS A 130 -5.77 28.84 -3.31
N TYR A 131 -4.98 27.78 -3.43
CA TYR A 131 -5.43 26.44 -3.87
C TYR A 131 -5.41 25.39 -2.77
N TYR A 132 -5.41 25.81 -1.51
CA TYR A 132 -5.27 24.94 -0.34
C TYR A 132 -6.19 23.71 -0.38
N TYR A 133 -7.51 23.89 -0.54
CA TYR A 133 -8.48 22.78 -0.46
C TYR A 133 -8.36 21.79 -1.63
N PRO A 134 -8.28 22.23 -2.90
CA PRO A 134 -8.01 21.32 -4.01
C PRO A 134 -6.72 20.51 -3.84
N ILE A 135 -5.64 21.16 -3.39
CA ILE A 135 -4.35 20.51 -3.18
C ILE A 135 -4.43 19.50 -2.03
N LEU A 136 -5.12 19.85 -0.94
CA LEU A 136 -5.35 18.95 0.18
C LEU A 136 -6.12 17.70 -0.29
N ILE A 137 -7.26 17.88 -0.98
CA ILE A 137 -8.06 16.75 -1.49
C ILE A 137 -7.23 15.87 -2.43
N HIS A 138 -6.47 16.46 -3.35
CA HIS A 138 -5.58 15.73 -4.24
C HIS A 138 -4.54 14.91 -3.47
N ASN A 139 -3.93 15.49 -2.43
CA ASN A 139 -2.91 14.81 -1.63
C ASN A 139 -3.48 13.59 -0.87
N TYR A 140 -4.67 13.73 -0.29
CA TYR A 140 -5.35 12.64 0.40
C TYR A 140 -5.76 11.53 -0.57
N LEU A 141 -6.33 11.90 -1.73
CA LEU A 141 -6.71 10.93 -2.75
C LEU A 141 -5.49 10.18 -3.30
N ALA A 142 -4.42 10.89 -3.63
CA ALA A 142 -3.17 10.29 -4.07
C ALA A 142 -2.61 9.33 -3.01
N THR A 143 -2.63 9.71 -1.74
CA THR A 143 -2.16 8.86 -0.64
C THR A 143 -3.02 7.59 -0.51
N ALA A 144 -4.35 7.71 -0.61
CA ALA A 144 -5.27 6.58 -0.56
C ALA A 144 -5.02 5.59 -1.73
N ILE A 145 -4.90 6.09 -2.96
CA ILE A 145 -4.62 5.27 -4.16
C ILE A 145 -3.32 4.48 -3.98
N ARG A 146 -2.28 5.12 -3.44
CA ARG A 146 -0.98 4.49 -3.23
C ARG A 146 -1.02 3.41 -2.16
N LEU A 147 -1.71 3.68 -1.06
CA LEU A 147 -1.92 2.70 -0.01
C LEU A 147 -2.68 1.48 -0.54
N THR A 148 -3.77 1.69 -1.29
CA THR A 148 -4.54 0.61 -1.90
C THR A 148 -3.71 -0.20 -2.88
N THR A 149 -2.88 0.44 -3.69
CA THR A 149 -1.98 -0.25 -4.63
C THR A 149 -0.95 -1.12 -3.91
N LEU A 150 -0.35 -0.61 -2.83
CA LEU A 150 0.60 -1.35 -2.00
C LEU A 150 -0.08 -2.58 -1.38
N VAL A 151 -1.23 -2.38 -0.73
CA VAL A 151 -2.01 -3.46 -0.10
C VAL A 151 -2.44 -4.50 -1.13
N ALA A 152 -2.92 -4.08 -2.30
CA ALA A 152 -3.33 -5.00 -3.36
C ALA A 152 -2.16 -5.86 -3.85
N THR A 153 -0.97 -5.26 -4.03
CA THR A 153 0.21 -6.01 -4.50
C THR A 153 0.68 -7.04 -3.46
N ASP A 154 0.72 -6.66 -2.18
CA ASP A 154 1.21 -7.53 -1.11
C ASP A 154 0.25 -8.68 -0.80
N THR A 155 -1.05 -8.39 -0.82
CA THR A 155 -2.08 -9.42 -0.63
C THR A 155 -2.11 -10.38 -1.81
N PHE A 156 -1.91 -9.89 -3.04
CA PHE A 156 -1.77 -10.75 -4.21
C PHE A 156 -0.58 -11.72 -4.08
N VAL A 157 0.61 -11.23 -3.72
CA VAL A 157 1.78 -12.09 -3.49
C VAL A 157 1.50 -13.11 -2.39
N THR A 158 0.84 -12.69 -1.30
CA THR A 158 0.46 -13.59 -0.20
C THR A 158 -0.45 -14.71 -0.69
N ILE A 159 -1.46 -14.41 -1.51
CA ILE A 159 -2.37 -15.40 -2.09
C ILE A 159 -1.60 -16.41 -2.96
N LEU A 160 -0.67 -15.94 -3.81
CA LEU A 160 0.16 -16.81 -4.63
C LEU A 160 1.00 -17.77 -3.78
N VAL A 161 1.65 -17.25 -2.73
CA VAL A 161 2.46 -18.06 -1.82
C VAL A 161 1.61 -19.10 -1.11
N GLN A 162 0.43 -18.72 -0.61
CA GLN A 162 -0.50 -19.65 0.04
C GLN A 162 -0.98 -20.75 -0.92
N HIS A 163 -1.27 -20.41 -2.17
CA HIS A 163 -1.63 -21.39 -3.20
C HIS A 163 -0.48 -22.37 -3.49
N CYS A 164 0.75 -21.87 -3.65
CA CYS A 164 1.92 -22.73 -3.82
C CYS A 164 2.14 -23.68 -2.63
N CYS A 165 2.04 -23.16 -1.39
CA CYS A 165 2.14 -23.96 -0.18
C CYS A 165 1.05 -25.05 -0.11
N ALA A 166 -0.17 -24.72 -0.57
CA ALA A 166 -1.26 -25.66 -0.66
C ALA A 166 -0.95 -26.80 -1.65
N LEU A 167 -0.47 -26.47 -2.85
CA LEU A 167 -0.08 -27.46 -3.85
C LEU A 167 1.03 -28.38 -3.35
N PHE A 168 2.06 -27.85 -2.69
CA PHE A 168 3.10 -28.69 -2.08
C PHE A 168 2.56 -29.61 -1.00
N SER A 169 1.58 -29.14 -0.21
CA SER A 169 0.93 -29.95 0.81
C SER A 169 0.06 -31.06 0.20
N VAL A 170 -0.61 -30.79 -0.91
CA VAL A 170 -1.38 -31.79 -1.67
C VAL A 170 -0.46 -32.87 -2.24
N VAL A 171 0.64 -32.50 -2.90
CA VAL A 171 1.63 -33.47 -3.43
C VAL A 171 2.17 -34.37 -2.33
N ARG A 172 2.50 -33.77 -1.17
CA ARG A 172 2.92 -34.55 0.01
C ARG A 172 1.81 -35.51 0.45
N TYR A 173 0.57 -35.06 0.56
CA TYR A 173 -0.54 -35.91 0.98
C TYR A 173 -0.74 -37.13 0.08
N ILE A 174 -0.63 -36.96 -1.24
CA ILE A 174 -0.77 -38.03 -2.25
C ILE A 174 0.42 -39.01 -2.22
N THR A 175 1.64 -38.53 -1.90
CA THR A 175 2.85 -39.38 -1.93
C THR A 175 2.96 -40.28 -0.69
N TYR A 176 2.39 -39.85 0.44
CA TYR A 176 2.55 -40.52 1.74
C TYR A 176 1.27 -41.18 2.28
N ASN A 177 0.15 -41.13 1.56
CA ASN A 177 -1.08 -41.91 1.84
C ASN A 177 -1.44 -42.77 0.63
#